data_AF-A0A4Q8BDS4-F1
#
_entry.id   AF-A0A4Q8BDS4-F1
#
_cell.length_a   1.000
_cell.length_b   1.000
_cell.length_c   1.000
_cell.angle_alpha   90.00
_cell.angle_beta   90.00
_cell.angle_gamma   90.00
#
_symmetry.space_group_name_H-M   'P 1'
#
loop_
_entity.id
_entity.type
_entity.pdbx_description
1 polymer ?
#
loop_
_entity_poly.entity_id
_entity_poly.type
_entity_poly.pdbx_seq_one_letter_code
_entity_poly.pdbx_strand_id
1 'polypeptide(L)' 'MPAPIQVGKRWVVERTNSWMNGYGKIRRCTERDAKIIDFYLYLAAALVTVRQLIRRARTLYRWDSRPTTRRLK' A
#
# COMPACT_ATOMS: atom_id res chain seq x y z
N MET A 1 -22.80 -10.55 -18.12
CA MET A 1 -21.35 -10.28 -17.99
C MET A 1 -21.17 -9.11 -17.03
N PRO A 2 -20.31 -9.19 -16.01
CA PRO A 2 -20.08 -8.04 -15.14
C PRO A 2 -19.49 -6.90 -15.98
N ALA A 3 -20.01 -5.69 -15.81
CA ALA A 3 -19.59 -4.53 -16.59
C ALA A 3 -18.09 -4.29 -16.39
N PRO A 4 -17.34 -3.92 -17.46
CA PRO A 4 -15.92 -3.61 -17.34
C PRO A 4 -15.73 -2.51 -16.30
N ILE A 5 -14.75 -2.71 -15.41
CA ILE A 5 -14.47 -1.75 -14.34
C ILE A 5 -14.27 -0.37 -14.97
N GLN A 6 -15.14 0.57 -14.61
CA GLN A 6 -15.13 1.93 -15.14
C GLN A 6 -13.71 2.49 -15.09
N VAL A 7 -13.17 2.90 -16.25
CA VAL A 7 -11.75 3.22 -16.50
C VAL A 7 -11.16 4.17 -15.43
N GLY A 8 -11.97 5.05 -14.84
CA GLY A 8 -11.55 5.96 -13.76
C GLY A 8 -11.18 5.29 -12.43
N LYS A 9 -11.73 4.11 -12.10
CA LYS A 9 -11.43 3.42 -10.83
C LYS A 9 -10.26 2.44 -10.92
N ARG A 10 -9.89 2.04 -12.14
CA ARG A 10 -8.84 1.05 -12.42
C ARG A 10 -7.46 1.46 -11.87
N TRP A 11 -7.10 2.73 -12.04
CA TRP A 11 -5.80 3.26 -11.62
C TRP A 11 -5.54 3.16 -10.12
N VAL A 12 -6.58 3.16 -9.28
CA VAL A 12 -6.43 3.02 -7.82
C VAL A 12 -5.97 1.60 -7.47
N VAL A 13 -6.54 0.60 -8.14
CA VAL A 13 -6.19 -0.81 -7.96
C VAL A 13 -4.76 -1.06 -8.45
N GLU A 14 -4.43 -0.61 -9.66
CA GLU A 14 -3.10 -0.79 -10.24
C GLU A 14 -2.01 -0.08 -9.43
N ARG A 15 -2.30 1.12 -8.93
CA ARG A 15 -1.37 1.86 -8.05
C ARG A 15 -1.14 1.12 -6.73
N THR A 16 -2.19 0.57 -6.13
CA THR A 16 -2.07 -0.22 -4.90
C THR A 16 -1.28 -1.51 -5.16
N ASN A 17 -1.53 -2.18 -6.28
CA ASN A 17 -0.76 -3.34 -6.71
C ASN A 17 0.73 -2.99 -6.92
N SER A 18 1.04 -1.83 -7.50
CA SER A 18 2.42 -1.35 -7.64
C SER A 18 3.10 -1.14 -6.28
N TRP A 19 2.39 -0.61 -5.27
CA TRP A 19 2.93 -0.46 -3.92
C TRP A 19 3.17 -1.80 -3.23
N MET A 20 2.25 -2.76 -3.38
CA MET A 20 2.40 -4.12 -2.85
C MET A 20 3.59 -4.85 -3.51
N ASN A 21 3.77 -4.67 -4.82
CA ASN A 21 4.91 -5.24 -5.56
C ASN A 21 6.26 -4.58 -5.25
N GLY A 22 6.26 -3.44 -4.55
CA GLY A 22 7.48 -2.80 -4.03
C GLY A 22 8.15 -3.59 -2.91
N TYR A 23 7.44 -4.53 -2.27
CA TYR A 23 8.02 -5.43 -1.28
C TYR A 23 8.79 -6.56 -1.96
N GLY A 24 10.13 -6.45 -1.94
CA GLY A 24 11.02 -7.40 -2.59
C GLY A 24 10.82 -8.85 -2.13
N LYS A 25 10.40 -9.07 -0.88
CA LYS A 25 10.09 -10.41 -0.33
C LYS A 25 8.84 -11.04 -0.95
N ILE A 26 7.81 -10.25 -1.28
CA ILE A 26 6.61 -10.73 -1.99
C ILE A 26 6.96 -11.05 -3.44
N ARG A 27 7.72 -10.17 -4.11
CA ARG A 27 8.12 -10.35 -5.51
C ARG A 27 9.00 -11.58 -5.75
N ARG A 28 9.84 -11.93 -4.78
CA ARG A 28 10.77 -13.08 -4.82
C ARG A 28 10.44 -14.08 -3.73
N CYS A 29 9.15 -14.33 -3.48
CA CYS A 29 8.73 -15.26 -2.45
C CYS A 29 9.03 -16.70 -2.92
N THR A 30 10.04 -17.32 -2.31
CA THR A 30 10.41 -18.74 -2.54
C THR A 30 9.87 -19.67 -1.46
N GLU A 31 9.11 -19.12 -0.51
CA GLU A 31 8.51 -19.87 0.59
C GLU A 31 7.41 -20.78 0.05
N ARG A 32 7.32 -22.02 0.55
CA ARG A 32 6.25 -22.97 0.19
C ARG A 32 5.09 -22.97 1.16
N ASP A 33 5.28 -22.41 2.36
CA ASP A 33 4.23 -22.36 3.38
C ASP A 33 3.30 -21.17 3.13
N ALA A 34 2.02 -21.47 2.90
CA ALA A 34 0.96 -20.50 2.71
C ALA A 34 0.85 -19.51 3.89
N LYS A 35 1.07 -19.95 5.14
CA LYS A 35 1.00 -19.08 6.32
C LYS A 35 2.06 -17.99 6.28
N ILE A 36 3.25 -18.32 5.80
CA ILE A 36 4.36 -17.37 5.67
C ILE A 36 4.04 -16.36 4.56
N ILE A 37 3.51 -16.83 3.43
CA ILE A 37 3.08 -15.97 2.32
C ILE A 37 1.98 -15.00 2.79
N ASP A 38 0.95 -15.51 3.46
CA ASP A 38 -0.15 -14.72 4.02
C ASP A 38 0.37 -13.67 5.00
N PHE A 39 1.27 -14.05 5.90
CA PHE A 39 1.91 -13.11 6.83
C PHE A 39 2.58 -11.95 6.10
N TYR A 40 3.41 -12.24 5.09
CA TYR A 40 4.08 -11.18 4.33
C TYR A 40 3.10 -10.32 3.54
N LEU A 41 2.04 -10.91 3.00
CA LEU A 41 0.98 -10.19 2.29
C LEU A 41 0.26 -9.21 3.24
N TYR A 42 -0.15 -9.66 4.43
CA TYR A 42 -0.79 -8.81 5.43
C TYR A 42 0.15 -7.74 5.98
N LEU A 43 1.43 -8.06 6.19
CA LEU A 43 2.44 -7.09 6.61
C LEU A 43 2.60 -5.97 5.58
N ALA A 44 2.71 -6.32 4.29
CA ALA A 44 2.78 -5.33 3.22
C ALA A 44 1.52 -4.45 3.17
N ALA A 45 0.33 -5.06 3.30
CA ALA A 45 -0.94 -4.36 3.32
C ALA A 45 -1.04 -3.39 4.51
N ALA A 46 -0.60 -3.79 5.70
CA ALA A 46 -0.56 -2.95 6.89
C ALA A 46 0.34 -1.72 6.68
N LEU A 47 1.56 -1.92 6.18
CA LEU A 47 2.51 -0.84 5.93
C LEU A 47 2.04 0.14 4.83
N VAL A 48 1.41 -0.36 3.77
CA VAL A 48 0.80 0.48 2.73
C VAL A 48 -0.34 1.30 3.32
N THR A 49 -1.21 0.68 4.11
CA THR A 49 -2.35 1.33 4.77
C THR A 49 -1.87 2.44 5.70
N VAL A 50 -0.90 2.18 6.57
CA VAL A 50 -0.32 3.19 7.47
C VAL A 50 0.26 4.36 6.68
N ARG A 51 1.01 4.10 5.59
CA ARG A 51 1.53 5.16 4.72
C ARG A 51 0.43 6.01 4.08
N GLN A 52 -0.69 5.40 3.67
CA GLN A 52 -1.83 6.14 3.14
C GLN A 52 -2.54 6.97 4.21
N LEU A 53 -2.71 6.42 5.42
CA LEU A 53 -3.28 7.14 6.55
C LEU A 53 -2.43 8.36 6.92
N ILE A 54 -1.11 8.22 7.01
CA ILE A 54 -0.19 9.35 7.25
C ILE A 54 -0.34 10.39 6.14
N ARG A 55 -0.39 9.97 4.87
CA ARG A 55 -0.57 10.90 3.74
C ARG A 55 -1.89 11.67 3.82
N ARG A 56 -2.99 10.99 4.12
CA ARG A 56 -4.32 11.61 4.27
C ARG A 56 -4.37 12.53 5.48
N ALA A 57 -3.85 12.08 6.63
CA ALA A 57 -3.80 12.85 7.85
C ALA A 57 -3.04 14.17 7.66
N ARG A 58 -1.99 14.20 6.85
CA ARG A 58 -1.26 15.45 6.55
C ARG A 58 -2.07 16.48 5.76
N THR A 59 -3.03 16.02 4.95
CA THR A 59 -3.93 16.91 4.19
C THR A 59 -5.11 17.35 5.05
N LEU A 60 -5.65 16.45 5.87
CA LEU A 60 -6.85 16.69 6.66
C LEU A 60 -6.57 17.41 7.98
N TYR A 61 -5.42 17.13 8.61
CA TYR A 61 -5.09 17.60 9.95
C TYR A 61 -3.76 18.39 9.94
N ARG A 62 -3.70 19.43 10.78
CA ARG A 62 -2.53 20.28 10.97
C ARG A 62 -2.19 20.30 12.46
N TRP A 63 -0.95 19.97 12.79
CA TRP A 63 -0.44 19.93 14.17
C TRP A 63 1.02 20.39 14.19
N ASP A 64 1.51 20.85 15.35
CA ASP A 64 2.76 21.61 15.45
C ASP A 64 4.01 20.79 15.13
N SER A 65 4.07 19.53 15.54
CA SER A 65 5.21 18.63 15.27
C SER A 65 5.17 17.94 13.89
N ARG A 66 4.33 18.41 12.96
CA ARG A 66 4.16 17.78 11.66
C ARG A 66 5.43 17.94 10.81
N PRO A 67 6.05 16.86 10.32
CA PRO A 67 7.25 16.96 9.48
C PRO A 67 6.91 17.67 8.17
N THR A 68 7.64 18.74 7.86
CA THR A 68 7.42 19.57 6.66
C THR A 68 7.65 18.77 5.37
N THR A 69 8.63 17.86 5.37
CA THR A 69 8.93 17.06 4.17
C THR A 69 8.02 15.84 4.02
N ARG A 70 7.60 15.55 2.79
CA ARG A 70 6.67 14.44 2.46
C ARG A 70 7.39 13.09 2.30
N ARG A 71 8.72 13.11 2.16
CA ARG A 71 9.54 11.88 2.12
C ARG A 71 9.82 11.43 3.54
N LEU A 72 9.46 10.19 3.85
CA LEU A 72 9.97 9.50 5.02
C LEU A 72 11.46 9.20 4.73
N LYS A 73 12.37 9.66 5.60
CA LYS A 73 13.78 9.26 5.57
C LYS A 73 13.91 7.85 6.13
#